data_AF-A0A7G9YD49-F1
#
_entry.id   AF-A0A7G9YD49-F1
#
_cell.length_a   1.000
_cell.length_b   1.000
_cell.length_c   1.000
_cell.angle_alpha   90.00
_cell.angle_beta   90.00
_cell.angle_gamma   90.00
#
_symmetry.space_group_name_H-M   'P 1'
#
loop_
_entity.id
_entity.type
_entity.pdbx_description
1 polymer ?
#
loop_
_entity_poly.entity_id
_entity_poly.type
_entity_poly.pdbx_seq_one_letter_code
_entity_poly.pdbx_strand_id
1 'polypeptide(L)'
;MTGEYTENTLVEQPAIVLFAELGWQTANCFSETFGTGSTLGRETAGEVVLISHLRPALERLNQGLSAIAFDLAIEGLTRDRSAMSLARANSEVYRLIKGGVKVRIPDPNGEGETVETVRVIDWNER
;
A
#
# COMPACT_ATOMS: atom_id res chain seq x y z
N MET A 1 -25.97 22.55 -22.74
CA MET A 1 -24.59 23.04 -22.90
C MET A 1 -23.69 21.82 -22.99
N THR A 2 -23.06 21.62 -24.14
CA THR A 2 -22.20 20.48 -24.44
C THR A 2 -20.93 20.55 -23.58
N GLY A 3 -20.66 19.49 -22.81
CA GLY A 3 -19.60 19.41 -21.79
C GLY A 3 -18.18 19.26 -22.36
N GLU A 4 -17.85 19.97 -23.43
CA GLU A 4 -16.54 19.89 -24.10
C GLU A 4 -15.40 20.52 -23.27
N TYR A 5 -15.71 21.45 -22.37
CA TYR A 5 -14.73 22.16 -21.55
C TYR A 5 -14.89 21.86 -20.04
N THR A 6 -14.78 20.59 -19.64
CA THR A 6 -14.77 20.19 -18.23
C THR A 6 -13.43 19.58 -17.83
N GLU A 7 -13.07 19.62 -16.54
CA GLU A 7 -11.86 18.98 -16.03
C GLU A 7 -11.85 17.46 -16.33
N ASN A 8 -13.00 16.81 -16.23
CA ASN A 8 -13.14 15.40 -16.60
C ASN A 8 -12.74 15.17 -18.07
N THR A 9 -13.26 15.98 -18.99
CA THR A 9 -12.99 15.83 -20.45
C THR A 9 -11.57 16.24 -20.83
N LEU A 10 -11.04 17.32 -20.25
CA LEU A 10 -9.78 17.93 -20.67
C LEU A 10 -8.55 17.42 -19.90
N VAL A 11 -8.74 16.81 -18.72
CA VAL A 11 -7.64 16.42 -17.83
C VAL A 11 -7.78 14.97 -17.36
N GLU A 12 -8.89 14.60 -16.73
CA GLU A 12 -9.04 13.29 -16.09
C GLU A 12 -9.03 12.13 -17.10
N GLN A 13 -9.90 12.17 -18.12
CA GLN A 13 -9.97 11.10 -19.13
C GLN A 13 -8.67 10.97 -19.94
N PRO A 14 -8.04 12.07 -20.42
CA PRO A 14 -6.72 11.99 -21.05
C PRO A 14 -5.64 11.38 -20.16
N ALA A 15 -5.62 11.70 -18.86
CA ALA A 15 -4.67 11.11 -17.92
C ALA A 15 -4.92 9.60 -17.74
N ILE A 16 -6.18 9.17 -17.61
CA ILE A 16 -6.55 7.75 -17.53
C ILE A 16 -6.06 6.98 -18.76
N VAL A 17 -6.28 7.52 -19.97
CA VAL A 17 -5.81 6.90 -21.22
C VAL A 17 -4.29 6.76 -21.23
N LEU A 18 -3.56 7.83 -20.89
CA LEU A 18 -2.10 7.79 -20.82
C LEU A 18 -1.58 6.76 -19.81
N PHE A 19 -2.20 6.67 -18.63
CA PHE A 19 -1.83 5.67 -17.63
C PHE A 19 -2.10 4.24 -18.14
N ALA A 20 -3.21 4.01 -18.83
CA ALA A 20 -3.51 2.71 -19.44
C ALA A 20 -2.47 2.33 -20.52
N GLU A 21 -2.01 3.28 -21.34
CA GLU A 21 -0.92 3.06 -22.33
C GLU A 21 0.40 2.68 -21.65
N LEU A 22 0.65 3.18 -20.43
CA LEU A 22 1.80 2.83 -19.61
C LEU A 22 1.61 1.52 -18.80
N GLY A 23 0.49 0.82 -19.00
CA GLY A 23 0.18 -0.45 -18.33
C GLY A 23 -0.39 -0.31 -16.91
N TRP A 24 -0.80 0.89 -16.50
CA TRP A 24 -1.44 1.10 -15.21
C TRP A 24 -2.92 0.70 -15.25
N GLN A 25 -3.39 0.15 -14.14
CA GLN A 25 -4.81 -0.12 -13.93
C GLN A 25 -5.46 1.10 -13.26
N THR A 26 -6.64 1.48 -13.75
CA THR A 26 -7.38 2.64 -13.23
C THR A 26 -8.76 2.20 -12.76
N ALA A 27 -9.27 2.82 -11.68
CA ALA A 27 -10.61 2.59 -11.18
C ALA A 27 -11.29 3.93 -10.85
N ASN A 28 -12.57 4.07 -11.22
CA ASN A 28 -13.38 5.20 -10.78
C ASN A 28 -13.91 4.94 -9.37
N CYS A 29 -13.37 5.67 -8.40
CA CYS A 29 -13.73 5.50 -6.98
C CYS A 29 -14.79 6.51 -6.50
N PHE A 30 -15.37 7.32 -7.39
CA PHE A 30 -16.41 8.28 -7.02
C PHE A 30 -17.68 7.60 -6.48
N SER A 31 -18.02 6.44 -7.03
CA SER A 31 -19.16 5.62 -6.61
C SER A 31 -18.73 4.31 -5.93
N GLU A 32 -17.56 4.32 -5.30
CA GLU A 32 -17.04 3.16 -4.58
C GLU A 32 -17.97 2.72 -3.44
N THR A 33 -18.03 1.41 -3.22
CA THR A 33 -18.69 0.79 -2.07
C THR A 33 -17.68 0.37 -1.01
N PHE A 34 -18.09 0.40 0.27
CA PHE A 34 -17.26 0.10 1.44
C PHE A 34 -17.80 -1.10 2.23
N GLY A 35 -16.93 -1.75 3.00
CA GLY A 35 -17.23 -2.92 3.84
C GLY A 35 -17.11 -4.25 3.10
N THR A 36 -17.86 -5.25 3.56
CA THR A 36 -17.85 -6.60 2.95
C THR A 36 -18.24 -6.55 1.47
N GLY A 37 -17.35 -7.01 0.59
CA GLY A 37 -17.57 -6.95 -0.87
C GLY A 37 -17.35 -5.57 -1.49
N SER A 38 -16.64 -4.67 -0.79
CA SER A 38 -16.25 -3.36 -1.30
C SER A 38 -15.42 -3.42 -2.58
N THR A 39 -15.47 -2.33 -3.35
CA THR A 39 -14.78 -2.25 -4.65
C THR A 39 -13.26 -2.45 -4.52
N LEU A 40 -12.64 -1.85 -3.49
CA LEU A 40 -11.20 -1.92 -3.25
C LEU A 40 -10.82 -2.59 -1.93
N GLY A 41 -11.74 -3.27 -1.26
CA GLY A 41 -11.47 -3.95 0.02
C GLY A 41 -11.32 -2.99 1.20
N ARG A 42 -11.87 -1.78 1.11
CA ARG A 42 -11.86 -0.78 2.18
C ARG A 42 -13.13 -0.88 3.04
N GLU A 43 -12.99 -0.74 4.34
CA GLU A 43 -14.09 -0.62 5.28
C GLU A 43 -14.65 0.81 5.32
N THR A 44 -13.82 1.82 5.06
CA THR A 44 -14.26 3.22 5.00
C THR A 44 -13.48 4.05 3.96
N ALA A 45 -14.01 5.23 3.61
CA ALA A 45 -13.31 6.20 2.77
C ALA A 45 -12.04 6.79 3.41
N GLY A 46 -11.88 6.67 4.74
CA GLY A 46 -10.72 7.19 5.47
C GLY A 46 -9.47 6.31 5.37
N GLU A 47 -9.62 5.07 4.89
CA GLU A 47 -8.51 4.16 4.69
C GLU A 47 -7.75 4.52 3.40
N VAL A 48 -6.58 5.13 3.55
CA VAL A 48 -5.77 5.58 2.41
C VAL A 48 -4.84 4.50 1.87
N VAL A 49 -4.68 3.38 2.58
CA VAL A 49 -3.86 2.24 2.16
C VAL A 49 -4.75 1.07 1.79
N LEU A 50 -4.66 0.60 0.54
CA LEU A 50 -5.42 -0.55 0.05
C LEU A 50 -4.76 -1.86 0.49
N ILE A 51 -5.12 -2.36 1.67
CA ILE A 51 -4.54 -3.61 2.23
C ILE A 51 -4.76 -4.80 1.30
N SER A 52 -5.93 -4.87 0.66
CA SER A 52 -6.29 -5.87 -0.35
C SER A 52 -5.29 -5.98 -1.50
N HIS A 53 -4.61 -4.87 -1.85
CA HIS A 53 -3.59 -4.81 -2.90
C HIS A 53 -2.18 -4.90 -2.33
N LEU A 54 -1.95 -4.27 -1.17
CA LEU A 54 -0.64 -4.25 -0.51
C LEU A 54 -0.21 -5.66 -0.09
N ARG A 55 -1.08 -6.44 0.56
CA ARG A 55 -0.72 -7.76 1.09
C ARG A 55 -0.23 -8.73 -0.01
N PRO A 56 -0.97 -8.94 -1.11
CA PRO A 56 -0.48 -9.79 -2.21
C PRO A 56 0.81 -9.26 -2.86
N ALA A 57 0.98 -7.93 -2.94
CA ALA A 57 2.20 -7.34 -3.48
C ALA A 57 3.42 -7.62 -2.59
N LEU A 58 3.27 -7.51 -1.27
CA LEU A 58 4.31 -7.85 -0.30
C LEU A 58 4.66 -9.34 -0.35
N GLU A 59 3.66 -10.23 -0.44
CA GLU A 59 3.86 -11.68 -0.58
C GLU A 59 4.63 -12.03 -1.85
N ARG A 60 4.24 -11.43 -2.99
CA ARG A 60 4.92 -11.63 -4.28
C ARG A 60 6.38 -11.19 -4.23
N LEU A 61 6.65 -10.05 -3.59
CA LEU A 61 7.99 -9.48 -3.46
C LEU A 61 8.88 -10.24 -2.45
N ASN A 62 8.29 -10.89 -1.45
CA ASN A 62 9.03 -11.53 -0.35
C ASN A 62 8.63 -13.00 -0.18
N GLN A 63 8.95 -13.80 -1.20
CA GLN A 63 8.67 -15.23 -1.18
C GLN A 63 9.38 -15.93 -0.01
N GLY A 64 8.64 -16.74 0.75
CA GLY A 64 9.16 -17.55 1.84
C GLY A 64 9.09 -16.92 3.24
N LEU A 65 8.59 -15.70 3.38
CA LEU A 65 8.30 -15.11 4.69
C LEU A 65 6.99 -15.64 5.28
N SER A 66 6.86 -15.58 6.61
CA SER A 66 5.68 -16.07 7.31
C SER A 66 4.48 -15.12 7.17
N ALA A 67 3.25 -15.65 7.28
CA ALA A 67 2.03 -14.83 7.21
C ALA A 67 2.01 -13.71 8.27
N ILE A 68 2.48 -14.02 9.48
CA ILE A 68 2.59 -13.07 10.61
C ILE A 68 3.54 -11.92 10.25
N ALA A 69 4.60 -12.18 9.48
CA ALA A 69 5.53 -11.14 9.05
C ALA A 69 4.83 -10.07 8.21
N PHE A 70 3.96 -10.48 7.28
CA PHE A 70 3.20 -9.56 6.44
C PHE A 70 2.21 -8.74 7.26
N ASP A 71 1.51 -9.36 8.20
CA ASP A 71 0.52 -8.67 9.04
C ASP A 71 1.21 -7.61 9.93
N LEU A 72 2.34 -7.96 10.57
CA LEU A 72 3.15 -7.01 11.34
C LEU A 72 3.76 -5.91 10.48
N ALA A 73 4.15 -6.24 9.24
CA ALA A 73 4.71 -5.24 8.32
C ALA A 73 3.64 -4.24 7.87
N ILE A 74 2.43 -4.71 7.60
CA ILE A 74 1.27 -3.87 7.27
C ILE A 74 0.95 -2.95 8.44
N GLU A 75 0.90 -3.46 9.67
CA GLU A 75 0.72 -2.63 10.88
C GLU A 75 1.80 -1.54 10.97
N GLY A 76 3.06 -1.91 10.76
CA GLY A 76 4.17 -0.96 10.75
C GLY A 76 4.05 0.13 9.68
N LEU A 77 3.56 -0.22 8.49
CA LEU A 77 3.34 0.71 7.38
C LEU A 77 2.16 1.65 7.63
N THR A 78 1.05 1.14 8.18
CA THR A 78 -0.19 1.90 8.41
C THR A 78 -0.27 2.58 9.78
N ARG A 79 0.72 2.36 10.66
CA ARG A 79 0.80 2.98 11.97
C ARG A 79 0.56 4.49 11.91
N ASP A 80 -0.30 4.98 12.81
CA ASP A 80 -0.56 6.40 12.94
C ASP A 80 0.70 7.17 13.35
N ARG A 81 0.95 8.25 12.62
CA ARG A 81 2.08 9.18 12.81
C ARG A 81 1.63 10.63 12.91
N SER A 82 0.33 10.85 13.08
CA SER A 82 -0.27 12.19 13.16
C SER A 82 0.32 13.05 14.29
N ALA A 83 0.75 12.43 15.38
CA ALA A 83 1.37 13.11 16.52
C ALA A 83 2.84 13.50 16.30
N MET A 84 3.47 13.08 15.19
CA MET A 84 4.85 13.42 14.86
C MET A 84 4.93 14.69 14.00
N SER A 85 6.10 15.34 13.97
CA SER A 85 6.36 16.35 12.95
C SER A 85 6.39 15.72 11.55
N LEU A 86 5.95 16.47 10.53
CA LEU A 86 5.93 16.00 9.14
C LEU A 86 7.28 15.47 8.67
N ALA A 87 8.38 16.15 9.02
CA ALA A 87 9.73 15.72 8.68
C ALA A 87 10.10 14.37 9.32
N ARG A 88 9.72 14.15 10.59
CA ARG A 88 9.99 12.89 11.29
C ARG A 88 9.14 11.75 10.75
N ALA A 89 7.83 11.99 10.55
CA ALA A 89 6.91 11.02 9.97
C ALA A 89 7.39 10.57 8.58
N ASN A 90 7.76 11.53 7.72
CA ASN A 90 8.29 11.22 6.38
C ASN A 90 9.60 10.43 6.44
N SER A 91 10.53 10.80 7.35
CA SER A 91 11.78 10.06 7.53
C SER A 91 11.56 8.61 7.97
N GLU A 92 10.56 8.34 8.81
CA GLU A 92 10.20 6.98 9.20
C GLU A 92 9.61 6.18 8.04
N VAL A 93 8.64 6.74 7.32
CA VAL A 93 8.04 6.08 6.14
C VAL A 93 9.10 5.79 5.08
N TYR A 94 9.99 6.75 4.80
CA TYR A 94 11.10 6.56 3.87
C TYR A 94 12.00 5.39 4.28
N ARG A 95 12.32 5.26 5.56
CA ARG A 95 13.15 4.15 6.07
C ARG A 95 12.46 2.79 5.89
N LEU A 96 11.14 2.71 6.11
CA LEU A 96 10.37 1.48 5.89
C LEU A 96 10.34 1.09 4.41
N ILE A 97 10.07 2.05 3.53
CA ILE A 97 9.99 1.81 2.08
C ILE A 97 11.35 1.40 1.51
N LYS A 98 12.42 2.10 1.91
CA LYS A 98 13.77 1.84 1.38
C LYS A 98 14.44 0.62 2.00
N GLY A 99 14.34 0.47 3.32
CA GLY A 99 15.06 -0.56 4.08
C GLY A 99 14.26 -1.84 4.31
N GLY A 100 12.97 -1.85 3.96
CA GLY A 100 12.04 -2.88 4.37
C GLY A 100 11.58 -2.71 5.83
N VAL A 101 10.47 -3.37 6.15
CA VAL A 101 9.89 -3.39 7.51
C VAL A 101 10.50 -4.56 8.26
N LYS A 102 11.25 -4.26 9.33
CA LYS A 102 11.80 -5.29 10.22
C LYS A 102 10.74 -5.69 11.24
N VAL A 103 10.37 -6.96 11.24
CA VAL A 103 9.34 -7.51 12.13
C VAL A 103 9.97 -8.58 13.01
N ARG A 104 9.57 -8.59 14.29
CA ARG A 104 10.02 -9.57 15.28
C ARG A 104 8.90 -10.58 15.46
N ILE A 105 9.21 -11.84 15.23
CA ILE A 105 8.24 -12.93 15.26
C ILE A 105 8.66 -13.89 16.36
N PRO A 106 7.77 -14.19 17.33
CA PRO A 106 8.05 -15.18 18.35
C PRO A 106 8.36 -16.54 17.72
N ASP A 107 9.41 -17.21 18.19
CA ASP A 107 9.69 -18.58 17.76
C ASP A 107 8.59 -19.53 18.26
N PRO A 108 7.99 -20.36 17.40
CA PRO A 108 6.98 -21.34 17.81
C PRO A 108 7.45 -22.30 18.92
N ASN A 109 8.76 -22.54 19.04
CA ASN A 109 9.35 -23.42 20.04
C ASN A 109 9.70 -22.71 21.36
N GLY A 110 9.43 -21.40 21.47
CA GLY A 110 9.60 -20.63 22.71
C GLY A 110 11.03 -20.16 23.01
N GLU A 111 12.00 -20.42 22.13
CA GLU A 111 13.42 -20.04 22.31
C GLU A 111 13.79 -18.75 21.57
N GLY A 112 12.99 -17.68 21.74
CA GLY A 112 13.36 -16.32 21.34
C GLY A 112 12.51 -15.71 20.22
N GLU A 113 13.10 -14.74 19.51
CA GLU A 113 12.47 -14.02 18.40
C GLU A 113 13.31 -14.18 17.13
N THR A 114 12.64 -14.47 16.02
CA THR A 114 13.24 -14.35 14.68
C THR A 114 12.94 -12.96 14.13
N VAL A 115 13.95 -12.33 13.51
CA VAL A 115 13.76 -11.05 12.81
C VAL A 115 13.64 -11.31 11.33
N GLU A 116 12.46 -11.05 10.76
CA GLU A 116 12.24 -11.06 9.32
C GLU A 116 12.24 -9.62 8.79
N THR A 117 12.65 -9.43 7.53
CA THR A 117 12.60 -8.11 6.87
C THR A 117 11.71 -8.21 5.64
N VAL A 118 10.55 -7.56 5.70
CA VAL A 118 9.60 -7.49 4.58
C VAL A 118 9.97 -6.31 3.69
N ARG A 119 10.44 -6.57 2.48
CA ARG A 119 10.77 -5.52 1.49
C ARG A 119 9.48 -4.92 0.93
N VAL A 120 9.48 -3.61 0.69
CA VAL A 120 8.32 -2.88 0.14
C VAL A 120 8.50 -2.56 -1.34
N ILE A 121 9.74 -2.27 -1.75
CA ILE A 121 10.13 -2.02 -3.14
C ILE A 121 11.34 -2.92 -3.45
N ASP A 122 11.36 -3.51 -4.64
CA ASP A 122 12.59 -4.10 -5.18
C ASP A 122 13.44 -2.99 -5.80
N TRP A 123 14.62 -2.77 -5.23
CA TRP A 123 15.58 -1.77 -5.71
C TRP A 123 16.66 -2.37 -6.62
N ASN A 124 16.68 -3.71 -6.76
CA ASN A 124 17.71 -4.45 -7.48
C ASN A 124 17.26 -4.91 -8.87
N GLU A 125 15.96 -4.87 -9.16
CA GLU A 125 15.46 -5.05 -10.54
C GLU A 125 15.79 -3.80 -11.38
N ARG A 126 16.61 -4.01 -12.42
CA ARG A 126 16.94 -3.02 -13.45
C ARG A 126 16.34 -3.44 -14.78
#